data_AF-I0WKU8-F1
#
_entry.id   AF-I0WKU8-F1
#
_cell.length_a   1.000
_cell.length_b   1.000
_cell.length_c   1.000
_cell.angle_alpha   90.00
_cell.angle_beta   90.00
_cell.angle_gamma   90.00
#
_symmetry.space_group_name_H-M   'P 1'
#
loop_
_entity.id
_entity.type
_entity.pdbx_description
1 polymer ?
#
loop_
_entity_poly.entity_id
_entity_poly.type
_entity_poly.pdbx_seq_one_letter_code
_entity_poly.pdbx_strand_id
1 'polypeptide(L)'
;MLQIRDAKDGKDRQVPVSGALHTRLADYHAQVAGRPDRGEWFFPGRPTQPLTLGNVERNFRRFLWQARISHGGRGHGPRVHDLRHTFAVNNLRRWFAQGRDVGALLPVLQTYMGHSSVADTDYYLRLTAESYPDITARVQQAIGDIVPPVTAGPRHGH
;
A
#
# COMPACT_ATOMS: atom_id res chain seq x y z
N MET A 1 12.68 10.20 -7.80
CA MET A 1 12.32 9.99 -6.38
C MET A 1 10.99 10.72 -6.11
N LEU A 2 10.08 10.15 -5.33
CA LEU A 2 8.85 10.85 -4.90
C LEU A 2 9.02 11.33 -3.46
N GLN A 3 8.71 12.59 -3.18
CA GLN A 3 8.68 13.13 -1.82
C GLN A 3 7.23 13.17 -1.33
N ILE A 4 6.99 12.58 -0.16
CA ILE A 4 5.71 12.67 0.55
C ILE A 4 5.95 13.56 1.75
N ARG A 5 5.26 14.71 1.78
CA ARG A 5 5.33 15.69 2.86
C ARG A 5 4.13 15.55 3.79
N ASP A 6 4.29 15.94 5.03
CA ASP A 6 3.22 16.02 6.03
C ASP A 6 2.39 14.72 6.14
N ALA A 7 3.07 13.57 6.11
CA ALA A 7 2.36 12.30 6.28
C ALA A 7 1.82 12.15 7.71
N LYS A 8 1.08 11.06 7.96
CA LYS A 8 0.60 10.70 9.30
C LYS A 8 1.74 10.85 10.33
N ASP A 9 1.45 11.55 11.42
CA ASP A 9 2.40 11.93 12.49
C ASP A 9 3.44 13.01 12.10
N GLY A 10 3.18 13.81 11.05
CA GLY A 10 4.03 14.95 10.65
C GLY A 10 5.36 14.54 10.03
N LYS A 11 5.45 13.33 9.47
CA LYS A 11 6.70 12.77 8.97
C LYS A 11 6.82 12.91 7.46
N ASP A 12 7.95 13.43 7.01
CA ASP A 12 8.33 13.41 5.61
C ASP A 12 9.00 12.08 5.27
N ARG A 13 8.78 11.59 4.05
CA ARG A 13 9.52 10.44 3.53
C ARG A 13 9.78 10.52 2.04
N GLN A 14 10.90 9.93 1.64
CA GLN A 14 11.26 9.74 0.25
C GLN A 14 10.94 8.32 -0.16
N VAL A 15 10.22 8.18 -1.27
CA VAL A 15 9.80 6.89 -1.82
C VAL A 15 10.43 6.70 -3.19
N PRO A 16 11.32 5.71 -3.37
CA PRO A 16 11.82 5.38 -4.69
C PRO A 16 10.67 4.86 -5.54
N VAL A 17 10.60 5.32 -6.79
CA VAL A 17 9.61 4.88 -7.77
C VAL A 17 10.34 4.30 -8.97
N SER A 18 9.72 3.37 -9.68
CA SER A 18 10.30 2.83 -10.92
C SER A 18 10.47 3.95 -11.96
N GLY A 19 11.42 3.78 -12.88
CA GLY A 19 11.65 4.77 -13.95
C GLY A 19 10.37 5.06 -14.76
N ALA A 20 9.61 4.02 -15.10
CA ALA A 20 8.34 4.18 -15.82
C ALA A 20 7.30 4.98 -15.03
N LEU A 21 7.18 4.76 -13.70
CA LEU A 21 6.27 5.55 -12.87
C LEU A 21 6.74 6.99 -12.73
N HIS A 22 8.05 7.21 -12.63
CA HIS A 22 8.62 8.55 -12.61
C HIS A 22 8.27 9.35 -13.87
N THR A 23 8.47 8.77 -15.05
CA THR A 23 8.10 9.40 -16.33
C THR A 23 6.62 9.73 -16.36
N ARG A 24 5.75 8.79 -15.99
CA ARG A 24 4.30 9.01 -15.98
C ARG A 24 3.87 10.12 -15.02
N LEU A 25 4.52 10.25 -13.87
CA LEU A 25 4.25 11.34 -12.92
C LEU A 25 4.73 12.69 -13.45
N ALA A 26 5.89 12.72 -14.13
CA ALA A 26 6.41 13.94 -14.75
C ALA A 26 5.50 14.42 -15.90
N ASP A 27 5.08 13.52 -16.78
CA ASP A 27 4.17 13.83 -17.88
C ASP A 27 2.82 14.36 -17.36
N TYR A 28 2.29 13.70 -16.34
CA TYR A 28 1.07 14.15 -15.66
C TYR A 28 1.24 15.56 -15.07
N HIS A 29 2.37 15.80 -14.39
CA HIS A 29 2.63 17.11 -13.80
C HIS A 29 2.71 18.20 -14.88
N ALA A 30 3.37 17.93 -16.00
CA ALA A 30 3.47 18.88 -17.12
C ALA A 30 2.08 19.23 -17.69
N GLN A 31 1.18 18.26 -17.82
CA GLN A 31 -0.19 18.49 -18.30
C GLN A 31 -1.03 19.33 -17.33
N VAL A 32 -0.78 19.20 -16.03
CA VAL A 32 -1.58 19.84 -14.99
C VAL A 32 -1.00 21.18 -14.54
N ALA A 33 0.31 21.39 -14.69
CA ALA A 33 1.01 22.59 -14.24
C ALA A 33 0.45 23.89 -14.86
N GLY A 34 -0.07 23.84 -16.08
CA GLY A 34 -0.67 24.99 -16.76
C GLY A 34 -2.10 25.34 -16.33
N ARG A 35 -2.71 24.59 -15.41
CA ARG A 35 -4.09 24.85 -14.97
C ARG A 35 -4.10 25.99 -13.95
N PRO A 36 -4.80 27.12 -14.20
CA PRO A 36 -4.77 28.28 -13.31
C PRO A 36 -5.37 27.99 -11.93
N ASP A 37 -6.18 26.94 -11.82
CA ASP A 37 -6.95 26.57 -10.64
C ASP A 37 -6.32 25.42 -9.82
N ARG A 38 -5.11 24.94 -10.17
CA ARG A 38 -4.49 23.78 -9.48
C ARG A 38 -4.04 24.05 -8.03
N GLY A 39 -3.72 25.30 -7.70
CA GLY A 39 -3.02 25.64 -6.45
C GLY A 39 -1.64 24.96 -6.34
N GLU A 40 -1.24 24.57 -5.14
CA GLU A 40 0.05 23.91 -4.87
C GLU A 40 0.00 22.37 -5.02
N TRP A 41 -1.18 21.81 -5.21
CA TRP A 41 -1.41 20.37 -5.14
C TRP A 41 -0.87 19.63 -6.36
N PHE A 42 -0.20 18.50 -6.14
CA PHE A 42 0.25 17.62 -7.23
C PHE A 42 -0.94 16.99 -7.95
N PHE A 43 -1.96 16.56 -7.20
CA PHE A 43 -3.24 16.05 -7.73
C PHE A 43 -4.37 17.04 -7.41
N PRO A 44 -4.67 18.02 -8.28
CA PRO A 44 -5.73 18.99 -8.04
C PRO A 44 -7.12 18.39 -8.22
N GLY A 45 -8.07 18.87 -7.43
CA GLY A 45 -9.49 18.51 -7.47
C GLY A 45 -10.34 19.67 -7.99
N ARG A 46 -11.08 20.31 -7.09
CA ARG A 46 -11.77 21.58 -7.37
C ARG A 46 -10.75 22.72 -7.42
N PRO A 47 -11.09 23.90 -7.98
CA PRO A 47 -10.22 25.06 -7.93
C PRO A 47 -9.64 25.28 -6.53
N THR A 48 -8.32 25.41 -6.46
CA THR A 48 -7.49 25.60 -5.26
C THR A 48 -7.60 24.51 -4.18
N GLN A 49 -8.25 23.37 -4.48
CA GLN A 49 -8.43 22.26 -3.55
C GLN A 49 -7.76 20.97 -4.06
N PRO A 50 -7.26 20.12 -3.15
CA PRO A 50 -6.71 18.82 -3.54
C PRO A 50 -7.82 17.87 -4.01
N LEU A 51 -7.41 16.85 -4.76
CA LEU A 51 -8.25 15.69 -5.00
C LEU A 51 -8.61 15.03 -3.67
N THR A 52 -9.91 14.85 -3.39
CA THR A 52 -10.35 14.27 -2.13
C THR A 52 -10.28 12.75 -2.13
N LEU A 53 -10.17 12.12 -0.95
CA LEU A 53 -10.18 10.67 -0.82
C LEU A 53 -11.44 10.05 -1.45
N GLY A 54 -12.61 10.63 -1.25
CA GLY A 54 -13.85 10.15 -1.88
C GLY A 54 -13.83 10.25 -3.41
N ASN A 55 -13.07 11.19 -4.00
CA ASN A 55 -12.87 11.23 -5.45
C ASN A 55 -11.96 10.09 -5.90
N VAL A 56 -10.89 9.81 -5.16
CA VAL A 56 -9.99 8.68 -5.42
C VAL A 56 -10.77 7.36 -5.37
N GLU A 57 -11.57 7.14 -4.32
CA GLU A 57 -12.38 5.94 -4.17
C GLU A 57 -13.39 5.76 -5.30
N ARG A 58 -14.09 6.83 -5.70
CA ARG A 58 -15.04 6.79 -6.82
C ARG A 58 -14.33 6.49 -8.14
N ASN A 59 -13.19 7.11 -8.40
CA ASN A 59 -12.39 6.82 -9.59
C ASN A 59 -11.90 5.37 -9.58
N PHE A 60 -11.46 4.88 -8.43
CA PHE A 60 -11.03 3.49 -8.27
C PHE A 60 -12.16 2.50 -8.61
N ARG A 61 -13.37 2.74 -8.09
CA ARG A 61 -14.57 1.94 -8.46
C ARG A 61 -14.84 1.96 -9.96
N ARG A 62 -14.71 3.13 -10.60
CA ARG A 62 -14.86 3.25 -12.05
C ARG A 62 -13.80 2.43 -12.80
N PHE A 63 -12.55 2.46 -12.34
CA PHE A 63 -11.48 1.67 -12.96
C PHE A 63 -11.65 0.16 -12.77
N LEU A 64 -12.10 -0.29 -11.59
CA LEU A 64 -12.45 -1.70 -11.37
C LEU A 64 -13.53 -2.15 -12.34
N TRP A 65 -14.59 -1.34 -12.51
CA TRP A 65 -15.67 -1.65 -13.46
C TRP A 65 -15.17 -1.72 -14.91
N GLN A 66 -14.33 -0.77 -15.34
CA GLN A 66 -13.70 -0.78 -16.67
C GLN A 66 -12.81 -2.02 -16.88
N ALA A 67 -12.10 -2.45 -15.83
CA ALA A 67 -11.29 -3.67 -15.82
C ALA A 67 -12.12 -4.95 -15.65
N ARG A 68 -13.46 -4.85 -15.57
CA ARG A 68 -14.39 -5.97 -15.33
C ARG A 68 -14.12 -6.72 -14.02
N ILE A 69 -13.60 -6.02 -13.01
CA ILE A 69 -13.40 -6.53 -11.66
C ILE A 69 -14.64 -6.17 -10.84
N SER A 70 -15.33 -7.20 -10.32
CA SER A 70 -16.49 -6.99 -9.46
C SER A 70 -16.09 -6.39 -8.12
N HIS A 71 -16.85 -5.39 -7.65
CA HIS A 71 -16.71 -4.83 -6.31
C HIS A 71 -17.48 -5.64 -5.25
N GLY A 72 -18.23 -6.69 -5.61
CA GLY A 72 -18.83 -7.61 -4.63
C GLY A 72 -19.83 -7.02 -3.62
N GLY A 73 -20.23 -5.73 -3.76
CA GLY A 73 -21.13 -5.05 -2.82
C GLY A 73 -20.42 -4.20 -1.75
N ARG A 74 -21.22 -3.62 -0.83
CA ARG A 74 -20.71 -2.74 0.25
C ARG A 74 -19.86 -3.56 1.21
N GLY A 75 -18.61 -3.13 1.42
CA GLY A 75 -17.67 -3.77 2.37
C GLY A 75 -16.93 -5.00 1.84
N HIS A 76 -17.25 -5.50 0.64
CA HIS A 76 -16.74 -6.78 0.13
C HIS A 76 -15.86 -6.65 -1.13
N GLY A 77 -15.61 -5.43 -1.59
CA GLY A 77 -14.89 -5.16 -2.83
C GLY A 77 -13.46 -4.71 -2.62
N PRO A 78 -12.63 -4.75 -3.69
CA PRO A 78 -11.30 -4.16 -3.65
C PRO A 78 -11.37 -2.67 -3.27
N ARG A 79 -10.48 -2.27 -2.38
CA ARG A 79 -10.30 -0.91 -1.87
C ARG A 79 -8.98 -0.36 -2.36
N VAL A 80 -8.86 0.97 -2.38
CA VAL A 80 -7.58 1.64 -2.73
C VAL A 80 -6.47 1.19 -1.79
N HIS A 81 -6.78 0.98 -0.51
CA HIS A 81 -5.83 0.49 0.48
C HIS A 81 -5.34 -0.93 0.18
N ASP A 82 -6.10 -1.74 -0.54
CA ASP A 82 -5.69 -3.10 -0.87
C ASP A 82 -4.53 -3.12 -1.88
N LEU A 83 -4.34 -2.04 -2.68
CA LEU A 83 -3.13 -1.89 -3.52
C LEU A 83 -1.85 -1.86 -2.68
N ARG A 84 -1.92 -1.22 -1.50
CA ARG A 84 -0.81 -1.17 -0.54
C ARG A 84 -0.56 -2.54 0.08
N HIS A 85 -1.62 -3.27 0.41
CA HIS A 85 -1.51 -4.66 0.88
C HIS A 85 -0.89 -5.57 -0.18
N THR A 86 -1.38 -5.52 -1.42
CA THR A 86 -0.84 -6.30 -2.55
C THR A 86 0.63 -5.97 -2.80
N PHE A 87 1.04 -4.71 -2.70
CA PHE A 87 2.45 -4.32 -2.82
C PHE A 87 3.32 -5.00 -1.76
N ALA A 88 2.90 -4.99 -0.49
CA ALA A 88 3.66 -5.61 0.60
C ALA A 88 3.77 -7.12 0.41
N VAL A 89 2.63 -7.80 0.19
CA VAL A 89 2.57 -9.26 0.01
C VAL A 89 3.42 -9.71 -1.19
N ASN A 90 3.38 -8.98 -2.31
CA ASN A 90 4.18 -9.32 -3.49
C ASN A 90 5.69 -9.16 -3.24
N ASN A 91 6.12 -8.14 -2.50
CA ASN A 91 7.53 -7.98 -2.13
C ASN A 91 7.99 -9.11 -1.20
N LEU A 92 7.23 -9.40 -0.14
CA LEU A 92 7.53 -10.48 0.79
C LEU A 92 7.62 -11.82 0.06
N ARG A 93 6.60 -12.16 -0.75
CA ARG A 93 6.60 -13.37 -1.58
C ARG A 93 7.86 -13.47 -2.44
N ARG A 94 8.21 -12.39 -3.14
CA ARG A 94 9.39 -12.36 -4.01
C ARG A 94 10.68 -12.57 -3.21
N TRP A 95 10.83 -11.91 -2.07
CA TRP A 95 12.04 -12.03 -1.25
C TRP A 95 12.19 -13.42 -0.66
N PHE A 96 11.09 -14.03 -0.18
CA PHE A 96 11.10 -15.42 0.26
C PHE A 96 11.45 -16.36 -0.88
N ALA A 97 10.85 -16.21 -2.07
CA ALA A 97 11.16 -17.05 -3.23
C ALA A 97 12.64 -16.94 -3.65
N GLN A 98 13.23 -15.75 -3.50
CA GLN A 98 14.63 -15.48 -3.80
C GLN A 98 15.61 -15.86 -2.68
N GLY A 99 15.12 -16.35 -1.54
CA GLY A 99 15.95 -16.69 -0.38
C GLY A 99 16.67 -15.48 0.23
N ARG A 100 16.12 -14.27 0.07
CA ARG A 100 16.68 -13.07 0.70
C ARG A 100 16.39 -13.07 2.20
N ASP A 101 17.23 -12.38 2.96
CA ASP A 101 16.97 -12.10 4.37
C ASP A 101 15.77 -11.15 4.50
N VAL A 102 14.58 -11.71 4.73
CA VAL A 102 13.34 -10.95 4.90
C VAL A 102 13.38 -10.14 6.19
N GLY A 103 14.01 -10.64 7.25
CA GLY A 103 14.19 -9.93 8.52
C GLY A 103 14.87 -8.58 8.30
N ALA A 104 15.97 -8.58 7.53
CA ALA A 104 16.71 -7.37 7.18
C ALA A 104 15.94 -6.42 6.22
N LEU A 105 15.02 -6.93 5.41
CA LEU A 105 14.27 -6.14 4.41
C LEU A 105 12.94 -5.59 4.94
N LEU A 106 12.42 -6.13 6.04
CA LEU A 106 11.18 -5.65 6.66
C LEU A 106 11.23 -4.17 7.09
N PRO A 107 12.31 -3.66 7.71
CA PRO A 107 12.43 -2.24 8.02
C PRO A 107 12.38 -1.36 6.77
N VAL A 108 12.96 -1.82 5.66
CA VAL A 108 12.90 -1.10 4.37
C VAL A 108 11.46 -1.02 3.86
N LEU A 109 10.72 -2.13 3.94
CA LEU A 109 9.30 -2.17 3.56
C LEU A 109 8.47 -1.25 4.47
N GLN A 110 8.71 -1.27 5.78
CA GLN A 110 8.08 -0.37 6.76
C GLN A 110 8.27 1.10 6.40
N THR A 111 9.51 1.52 6.16
CA THR A 111 9.83 2.91 5.79
C THR A 111 9.17 3.30 4.47
N TYR A 112 9.24 2.43 3.46
CA TYR A 112 8.60 2.67 2.17
C TYR A 112 7.10 2.90 2.30
N MET A 113 6.45 2.05 3.10
CA MET A 113 5.02 2.13 3.37
C MET A 113 4.71 3.34 4.28
N GLY A 114 5.61 3.74 5.15
CA GLY A 114 5.36 4.77 6.16
C GLY A 114 4.55 4.20 7.33
N HIS A 115 4.85 2.96 7.73
CA HIS A 115 4.34 2.39 8.98
C HIS A 115 5.18 2.91 10.15
N SER A 116 4.51 3.36 11.22
CA SER A 116 5.15 3.81 12.45
C SER A 116 5.38 2.66 13.43
N SER A 117 4.70 1.51 13.26
CA SER A 117 4.84 0.33 14.10
C SER A 117 5.31 -0.91 13.32
N VAL A 118 6.04 -1.79 14.00
CA VAL A 118 6.44 -3.10 13.47
C VAL A 118 5.23 -4.02 13.28
N ALA A 119 4.24 -3.92 14.17
CA ALA A 119 3.00 -4.70 14.15
C ALA A 119 2.18 -4.51 12.85
N ASP A 120 2.15 -3.30 12.29
CA ASP A 120 1.47 -3.02 11.01
C ASP A 120 2.11 -3.78 9.83
N THR A 121 3.34 -4.26 10.01
CA THR A 121 4.10 -4.98 8.98
C THR A 121 4.16 -6.48 9.27
N ASP A 122 4.15 -6.87 10.54
CA ASP A 122 3.91 -8.27 10.94
C ASP A 122 2.57 -8.79 10.40
N TYR A 123 1.57 -7.92 10.29
CA TYR A 123 0.32 -8.21 9.59
C TYR A 123 0.56 -8.77 8.18
N TYR A 124 1.49 -8.20 7.40
CA TYR A 124 1.76 -8.67 6.04
C TYR A 124 2.52 -9.98 5.98
N LEU A 125 3.38 -10.25 6.95
CA LEU A 125 4.05 -11.54 7.06
C LEU A 125 3.03 -12.64 7.29
N ARG A 126 2.12 -12.44 8.24
CA ARG A 126 1.03 -13.39 8.51
C ARG A 126 0.13 -13.58 7.29
N LEU A 127 -0.32 -12.48 6.68
CA LEU A 127 -1.16 -12.53 5.48
C LEU A 127 -0.46 -13.25 4.30
N THR A 128 0.85 -13.03 4.14
CA THR A 128 1.64 -13.72 3.10
C THR A 128 1.77 -15.21 3.40
N ALA A 129 2.04 -15.60 4.66
CA ALA A 129 2.11 -17.01 5.05
C ALA A 129 0.76 -17.74 4.84
N GLU A 130 -0.34 -17.11 5.27
CA GLU A 130 -1.70 -17.66 5.11
C GLU A 130 -2.08 -17.86 3.63
N SER A 131 -1.62 -16.96 2.76
CA SER A 131 -1.91 -17.00 1.33
C SER A 131 -0.98 -17.95 0.54
N TYR A 132 0.16 -18.33 1.11
CA TYR A 132 1.20 -19.11 0.42
C TYR A 132 1.82 -20.15 1.38
N PRO A 133 1.29 -21.38 1.42
CA PRO A 133 1.71 -22.41 2.37
C PRO A 133 3.23 -22.71 2.37
N ASP A 134 3.87 -22.65 1.19
CA ASP A 134 5.32 -22.88 1.03
C ASP A 134 6.18 -21.80 1.70
N ILE A 135 5.60 -20.63 1.97
CA ILE A 135 6.27 -19.51 2.64
C ILE A 135 6.16 -19.64 4.17
N THR A 136 5.13 -20.32 4.68
CA THR A 136 4.89 -20.48 6.13
C THR A 136 6.10 -21.04 6.88
N ALA A 137 6.72 -22.11 6.35
CA ALA A 137 7.91 -22.70 6.97
C ALA A 137 9.12 -21.75 6.98
N ARG A 138 9.25 -20.89 5.97
CA ARG A 138 10.34 -19.90 5.87
C ARG A 138 10.11 -18.69 6.76
N VAL A 139 8.85 -18.30 6.99
CA VAL A 139 8.48 -17.24 7.93
C VAL A 139 8.82 -17.66 9.36
N GLN A 140 8.53 -18.91 9.74
CA GLN A 140 8.88 -19.45 11.06
C GLN A 140 10.40 -19.48 11.28
N GLN A 141 11.19 -19.87 10.27
CA GLN A 141 12.65 -19.86 10.35
C GLN A 141 13.25 -18.45 10.43
N ALA A 142 12.68 -17.47 9.72
CA ALA A 142 13.21 -16.12 9.66
C ALA A 142 12.86 -15.26 10.88
N ILE A 143 11.81 -15.61 11.64
CA ILE A 143 11.21 -14.71 12.64
C ILE A 143 11.03 -15.39 14.02
N GLY A 144 11.15 -16.71 14.13
CA GLY A 144 10.90 -17.44 15.40
C GLY A 144 9.44 -17.33 15.87
N ASP A 145 9.14 -17.83 17.09
CA ASP A 145 7.81 -17.92 17.73
C ASP A 145 7.13 -16.55 18.05
N ILE A 146 7.29 -15.54 17.18
CA ILE A 146 6.62 -14.23 17.30
C ILE A 146 5.17 -14.31 16.79
N VAL A 147 4.71 -15.48 16.33
CA VAL A 147 3.32 -15.72 15.96
C VAL A 147 2.65 -16.58 17.03
N PRO A 148 2.02 -15.99 18.07
CA PRO A 148 1.12 -16.75 18.92
C PRO A 148 -0.03 -17.30 18.05
N PRO A 149 -0.51 -18.54 18.30
CA PRO A 149 -1.63 -19.10 17.59
C PRO A 149 -2.87 -18.22 17.78
N VAL A 150 -3.69 -18.14 16.75
CA VAL A 150 -4.95 -17.38 16.78
C VAL A 150 -5.85 -18.00 17.86
N THR A 151 -5.94 -17.37 19.03
CA THR A 151 -7.15 -17.46 19.82
C THR A 151 -8.20 -16.63 19.08
N ALA A 152 -9.21 -17.32 18.55
CA ALA A 152 -10.41 -16.68 18.05
C ALA A 152 -11.07 -15.92 19.21
N GLY A 153 -10.70 -14.65 19.39
CA GLY A 153 -11.35 -13.70 20.28
C GLY A 153 -12.61 -13.11 19.62
N PRO A 154 -13.64 -12.73 20.39
CA PRO A 154 -15.01 -12.69 19.91
C PRO A 154 -15.27 -11.58 18.89
N ARG A 155 -16.14 -11.91 17.92
CA ARG A 155 -16.79 -10.95 17.02
C ARG A 155 -17.55 -9.92 17.86
N HIS A 156 -17.05 -8.69 17.94
CA HIS A 156 -17.86 -7.56 18.34
C HIS A 156 -18.41 -6.87 17.09
N GLY A 157 -19.67 -7.16 16.81
CA GLY A 157 -20.50 -6.28 16.01
C GLY A 157 -20.96 -5.09 16.84
N HIS A 158 -21.03 -3.93 16.19
CA HIS A 158 -22.08 -2.93 16.33
C HIS A 158 -22.17 -2.17 14.99
#